data_AF-W4CLU8-F1
#
_entry.id   AF-W4CLU8-F1
#
_cell.length_a   1.000
_cell.length_b   1.000
_cell.length_c   1.000
_cell.angle_alpha   90.00
_cell.angle_beta   90.00
_cell.angle_gamma   90.00
#
_symmetry.space_group_name_H-M   'P 1'
#
loop_
_entity.id
_entity.type
_entity.pdbx_description
1 polymer ?
#
loop_
_entity_poly.entity_id
_entity_poly.type
_entity_poly.pdbx_seq_one_letter_code
_entity_poly.pdbx_strand_id
1 'polypeptide(L)'
;MTILPVIIFILVFVPSIVLIVSMPYLTKETISFGVTVSAVQFHSEPLRQMRKSYARISAILHTILFIVGILCLIYSDEHSRQISWIIITYALAMLVISLVINIRYHLKMKSVLPMLPAAPESSVMEPGLRNGNVGLPSHWFLIHAVIIVVSIVTVLRNYDLIPDQLPVHFNGSWTVDRYIDKSYSIVFIPTIMQVLGILLFIYEYWRMRRGKQQVREDLTYRRAWSNYMITASFLFVILLSVVQLNMTSLLNMNFVIPVVLSIIAFIILYAYTLTYWAGLRESR
;
A
#
# COMPACT_ATOMS: atom_id res chain seq x y z
N MET A 1 24.73 -23.40 -11.36
CA MET A 1 23.88 -23.07 -10.20
C MET A 1 24.05 -21.60 -9.83
N THR A 2 23.13 -20.76 -10.28
CA THR A 2 23.08 -19.33 -9.98
C THR A 2 22.41 -19.19 -8.63
N ILE A 3 23.17 -18.67 -7.67
CA ILE A 3 22.70 -18.47 -6.29
C ILE A 3 21.67 -17.33 -6.23
N LEU A 4 21.61 -16.51 -7.29
CA LEU A 4 20.82 -15.28 -7.38
C LEU A 4 19.30 -15.49 -7.21
N PRO A 5 18.62 -16.44 -7.88
CA PRO A 5 17.17 -16.62 -7.70
C PRO A 5 16.81 -17.05 -6.28
N VAL A 6 17.65 -17.88 -5.65
CA VAL A 6 17.47 -18.30 -4.25
C VAL A 6 17.64 -17.13 -3.30
N ILE A 7 18.66 -16.28 -3.51
CA ILE A 7 18.87 -15.06 -2.70
C ILE A 7 17.66 -14.12 -2.81
N ILE A 8 17.17 -13.86 -4.02
CA ILE A 8 16.01 -12.99 -4.26
C ILE A 8 14.77 -13.59 -3.58
N PHE A 9 14.56 -14.89 -3.71
CA PHE A 9 13.45 -15.61 -3.08
C PHE A 9 13.46 -15.46 -1.56
N ILE A 10 14.63 -15.66 -0.92
CA ILE A 10 14.80 -15.47 0.53
C ILE A 10 14.48 -14.02 0.91
N LEU A 11 15.07 -13.06 0.19
CA LEU A 11 14.93 -11.62 0.50
C LEU A 11 13.48 -11.15 0.41
N VAL A 12 12.70 -11.67 -0.54
CA VAL A 12 11.29 -11.29 -0.71
C VAL A 12 10.37 -12.02 0.26
N PHE A 13 10.52 -13.35 0.39
CA PHE A 13 9.52 -14.15 1.07
C PHE A 13 9.75 -14.29 2.57
N VAL A 14 10.98 -14.20 3.07
CA VAL A 14 11.22 -14.23 4.52
C VAL A 14 10.54 -13.05 5.23
N PRO A 15 10.72 -11.78 4.82
CA PRO A 15 10.01 -10.66 5.44
C PRO A 15 8.48 -10.79 5.30
N SER A 16 8.00 -11.29 4.16
CA SER A 16 6.57 -11.52 3.92
C SER A 16 5.99 -12.55 4.91
N ILE A 17 6.69 -13.65 5.16
CA ILE A 17 6.29 -14.66 6.16
C ILE A 17 6.26 -14.04 7.56
N VAL A 18 7.28 -13.26 7.93
CA VAL A 18 7.32 -12.59 9.24
C VAL A 18 6.11 -11.67 9.43
N LEU A 19 5.76 -10.89 8.41
CA LEU A 19 4.58 -10.01 8.44
C LEU A 19 3.29 -10.81 8.57
N ILE A 20 3.11 -11.87 7.78
CA ILE A 20 1.90 -12.71 7.79
C ILE A 20 1.72 -13.42 9.14
N VAL A 21 2.80 -13.96 9.72
CA VAL A 21 2.79 -14.64 11.03
C VAL A 21 2.51 -13.65 12.16
N SER A 22 3.05 -12.42 12.05
CA SER A 22 2.92 -11.36 13.06
C SER A 22 1.63 -10.56 12.93
N MET A 23 0.87 -10.71 11.85
CA MET A 23 -0.38 -10.00 11.55
C MET A 23 -1.34 -9.86 12.75
N PRO A 24 -1.66 -10.91 13.55
CA PRO A 24 -2.56 -10.77 14.70
C PRO A 24 -2.04 -9.85 15.82
N TYR A 25 -0.74 -9.54 15.83
CA TYR A 25 -0.10 -8.63 16.79
C TYR A 25 0.15 -7.24 16.22
N LEU A 26 0.17 -7.10 14.89
CA LEU A 26 0.32 -5.82 14.19
C LEU A 26 -1.02 -5.13 13.92
N THR A 27 -2.13 -5.86 14.04
CA THR A 27 -3.47 -5.31 13.87
C THR A 27 -3.89 -4.53 15.13
N LYS A 28 -4.64 -3.43 14.95
CA LYS A 28 -5.17 -2.62 16.05
C LYS A 28 -5.85 -3.46 17.13
N GLU A 29 -5.65 -3.09 18.39
CA GLU A 29 -6.20 -3.83 19.55
C GLU A 29 -7.73 -3.86 19.59
N THR A 30 -8.40 -2.96 18.87
CA THR A 30 -9.87 -2.95 18.74
C THR A 30 -10.40 -3.87 17.64
N ILE A 31 -9.52 -4.52 16.87
CA ILE A 31 -9.87 -5.40 15.75
C ILE A 31 -9.09 -6.71 15.88
N SER A 32 -9.78 -7.79 16.24
CA SER A 32 -9.18 -9.13 16.27
C SER A 32 -9.74 -9.97 15.11
N PHE A 33 -8.88 -10.37 14.17
CA PHE A 33 -9.25 -11.18 13.00
C PHE A 33 -10.45 -10.63 12.21
N GLY A 34 -10.50 -9.31 12.04
CA GLY A 34 -11.58 -8.62 11.31
C GLY A 34 -12.90 -8.49 12.09
N VAL A 35 -12.92 -8.85 13.38
CA VAL A 35 -14.06 -8.67 14.28
C VAL A 35 -13.71 -7.60 15.30
N THR A 36 -14.60 -6.63 15.48
CA THR A 36 -14.42 -5.54 16.44
C THR A 36 -14.58 -6.06 17.87
N VAL A 37 -13.62 -5.77 18.73
CA VAL A 37 -13.63 -6.11 20.16
C VAL A 37 -13.24 -4.92 21.02
N SER A 38 -13.68 -4.92 22.28
CA SER A 38 -13.17 -3.95 23.25
C SER A 38 -11.70 -4.23 23.59
N ALA A 39 -10.96 -3.20 24.00
CA ALA A 39 -9.55 -3.35 24.43
C ALA A 39 -9.42 -4.36 25.58
N VAL A 40 -10.36 -4.34 26.53
CA VAL A 40 -10.41 -5.31 27.65
C VAL A 40 -10.56 -6.74 27.14
N GLN A 41 -11.46 -6.97 26.18
CA GLN A 41 -11.62 -8.28 25.56
C GLN A 41 -10.37 -8.69 24.76
N PHE A 42 -9.70 -7.76 24.08
CA PHE A 42 -8.48 -8.03 23.29
C PHE A 42 -7.34 -8.64 24.11
N HIS A 43 -7.17 -8.20 25.36
CA HIS A 43 -6.16 -8.74 26.29
C HIS A 43 -6.62 -9.99 27.05
N SER A 44 -7.86 -10.44 26.86
CA SER A 44 -8.36 -11.67 27.48
C SER A 44 -7.57 -12.90 27.06
N GLU A 45 -7.45 -13.87 27.97
CA GLU A 45 -6.75 -15.14 27.72
C GLU A 45 -7.24 -15.88 26.47
N PRO A 46 -8.56 -16.00 26.20
CA PRO A 46 -9.05 -16.69 25.00
C PRO A 46 -8.53 -16.07 23.70
N LEU A 47 -8.52 -14.74 23.59
CA LEU A 47 -8.03 -14.06 22.39
C LEU A 47 -6.51 -14.12 22.28
N ARG A 48 -5.79 -14.02 23.40
CA ARG A 48 -4.34 -14.18 23.44
C ARG A 48 -3.92 -15.57 22.97
N GLN A 49 -4.59 -16.62 23.43
CA GLN A 49 -4.36 -18.00 22.98
C GLN A 49 -4.69 -18.16 21.49
N MET A 50 -5.74 -17.50 21.01
CA MET A 50 -6.11 -17.55 19.61
C MET A 50 -5.06 -16.88 18.71
N ARG A 51 -4.50 -15.73 19.10
CA ARG A 51 -3.36 -15.09 18.40
C ARG A 51 -2.12 -15.97 18.38
N LYS A 52 -1.76 -16.57 19.52
CA LYS A 52 -0.64 -17.54 19.61
C LYS A 52 -0.85 -18.74 18.70
N SER A 53 -2.07 -19.29 18.69
CA SER A 53 -2.43 -20.42 17.83
C SER A 53 -2.37 -20.05 16.35
N TYR A 54 -2.86 -18.87 15.96
CA TYR A 54 -2.73 -18.37 14.58
C TYR A 54 -1.27 -18.28 14.18
N ALA A 55 -0.45 -17.59 14.99
CA ALA A 55 0.95 -17.36 14.68
C ALA A 55 1.72 -18.68 14.57
N ARG A 56 1.46 -19.63 15.47
CA ARG A 56 2.09 -20.96 15.44
C ARG A 56 1.70 -21.76 14.20
N ILE A 57 0.41 -21.85 13.87
CA ILE A 57 -0.06 -22.60 12.69
C ILE A 57 0.44 -21.93 11.40
N SER A 58 0.35 -20.61 11.33
CA SER A 58 0.85 -19.83 10.19
C SER A 58 2.35 -20.01 10.01
N ALA A 59 3.14 -19.94 11.09
CA ALA A 59 4.58 -20.15 11.04
C ALA A 59 4.93 -21.55 10.53
N ILE A 60 4.27 -22.60 11.04
CA ILE A 60 4.52 -23.98 10.60
C ILE A 60 4.21 -24.14 9.10
N LEU A 61 3.02 -23.74 8.66
CA LEU A 61 2.61 -23.92 7.26
C LEU A 61 3.47 -23.13 6.29
N HIS A 62 3.79 -21.87 6.61
CA HIS A 62 4.63 -21.04 5.77
C HIS A 62 6.09 -21.50 5.77
N THR A 63 6.61 -22.01 6.89
CA THR A 63 7.97 -22.57 6.95
C THR A 63 8.07 -23.84 6.11
N ILE A 64 7.09 -24.75 6.19
CA ILE A 64 7.05 -25.95 5.35
C ILE A 64 7.00 -25.54 3.88
N LEU A 65 6.10 -24.63 3.52
CA LEU A 65 5.99 -24.13 2.15
C LEU A 65 7.31 -23.50 1.68
N PHE A 66 7.95 -22.70 2.52
CA PHE A 66 9.24 -22.06 2.23
C PHE A 66 10.35 -23.06 1.96
N ILE A 67 10.48 -24.11 2.78
CA ILE A 67 11.45 -25.20 2.57
C ILE A 67 11.18 -25.88 1.23
N VAL A 68 9.91 -26.20 0.92
CA VAL A 68 9.53 -26.79 -0.38
C VAL A 68 9.91 -25.86 -1.53
N GLY A 69 9.63 -24.56 -1.43
CA GLY A 69 9.98 -23.57 -2.44
C GLY A 69 11.48 -23.49 -2.69
N ILE A 70 12.29 -23.49 -1.63
CA ILE A 70 13.76 -23.51 -1.72
C ILE A 70 14.27 -24.79 -2.38
N LEU A 71 13.75 -25.96 -1.98
CA LEU A 71 14.12 -27.24 -2.60
C LEU A 71 13.78 -27.25 -4.10
N CYS A 72 12.57 -26.82 -4.47
CA CYS A 72 12.18 -26.72 -5.88
C CYS A 72 13.11 -25.80 -6.68
N LEU A 73 13.55 -24.68 -6.12
CA LEU A 73 14.51 -23.79 -6.78
C LEU A 73 15.90 -24.42 -6.92
N ILE A 74 16.39 -25.11 -5.89
CA ILE A 74 17.69 -25.77 -5.93
C ILE A 74 17.72 -26.87 -7.00
N TYR A 75 16.65 -27.63 -7.17
CA TYR A 75 16.56 -28.71 -8.17
C TYR A 75 16.05 -28.26 -9.54
N SER A 76 15.87 -26.96 -9.78
CA SER A 76 15.39 -26.44 -11.07
C SER A 76 16.53 -26.20 -12.07
N ASP A 77 16.25 -26.48 -13.35
CA ASP A 77 17.22 -26.25 -14.43
C ASP A 77 17.33 -24.76 -14.81
N GLU A 78 18.57 -24.26 -14.83
CA GLU A 78 18.92 -22.83 -14.83
C GLU A 78 18.45 -22.02 -16.05
N HIS A 79 18.24 -22.68 -17.19
CA HIS A 79 17.95 -22.01 -18.46
C HIS A 79 16.44 -21.95 -18.79
N SER A 80 15.58 -22.33 -17.85
CA SER A 80 14.19 -22.62 -18.15
C SER A 80 13.19 -21.60 -17.60
N ARG A 81 12.05 -21.49 -18.30
CA ARG A 81 10.82 -20.84 -17.80
C ARG A 81 10.30 -21.44 -16.48
N GLN A 82 10.89 -22.52 -15.97
CA GLN A 82 10.43 -23.23 -14.77
C GLN A 82 10.64 -22.40 -13.50
N ILE A 83 11.73 -21.63 -13.39
CA ILE A 83 12.00 -20.78 -12.20
C ILE A 83 10.87 -19.78 -11.99
N SER A 84 10.42 -19.10 -13.05
CA SER A 84 9.31 -18.15 -12.98
C SER A 84 8.02 -18.84 -12.52
N TRP A 85 7.71 -20.02 -13.05
CA TRP A 85 6.54 -20.80 -12.65
C TRP A 85 6.61 -21.27 -11.20
N ILE A 86 7.78 -21.67 -10.70
CA ILE A 86 7.98 -22.04 -9.28
C ILE A 86 7.67 -20.85 -8.38
N ILE A 87 8.22 -19.66 -8.69
CA ILE A 87 7.99 -18.45 -7.90
C ILE A 87 6.51 -18.05 -7.90
N ILE A 88 5.85 -18.06 -9.07
CA ILE A 88 4.43 -17.73 -9.20
C ILE A 88 3.57 -18.73 -8.41
N THR A 89 3.84 -20.02 -8.56
CA THR A 89 3.09 -21.09 -7.87
C THR A 89 3.27 -21.00 -6.35
N TYR A 90 4.49 -20.73 -5.90
CA TYR A 90 4.80 -20.51 -4.49
C TYR A 90 4.04 -19.29 -3.93
N ALA A 91 4.07 -18.16 -4.62
CA ALA A 91 3.38 -16.95 -4.20
C ALA A 91 1.85 -17.18 -4.11
N LEU A 92 1.28 -17.89 -5.09
CA LEU A 92 -0.13 -18.25 -5.08
C LEU A 92 -0.46 -19.19 -3.91
N ALA A 93 0.36 -20.21 -3.66
CA ALA A 93 0.18 -21.12 -2.54
C ALA A 93 0.26 -20.40 -1.18
N MET A 94 1.23 -19.50 -1.01
CA MET A 94 1.37 -18.66 0.19
C MET A 94 0.09 -17.83 0.42
N LEU A 95 -0.43 -17.20 -0.64
CA LEU A 95 -1.66 -16.41 -0.58
C LEU A 95 -2.86 -17.27 -0.17
N VAL A 96 -3.05 -18.43 -0.82
CA VAL A 96 -4.18 -19.34 -0.52
C VAL A 96 -4.11 -19.84 0.92
N ILE A 97 -2.94 -20.28 1.39
CA ILE A 97 -2.73 -20.70 2.79
C ILE A 97 -3.09 -19.55 3.74
N SER A 98 -2.55 -18.36 3.49
CA SER A 98 -2.83 -17.16 4.31
C SER A 98 -4.32 -16.82 4.35
N LEU A 99 -5.01 -16.89 3.21
CA LEU A 99 -6.43 -16.62 3.11
C LEU A 99 -7.25 -17.66 3.90
N VAL A 100 -6.95 -18.94 3.74
CA VAL A 100 -7.64 -20.02 4.46
C VAL A 100 -7.47 -19.87 5.96
N ILE A 101 -6.25 -19.61 6.45
CA ILE A 101 -6.01 -19.40 7.88
C ILE A 101 -6.81 -18.17 8.36
N ASN A 102 -6.75 -17.05 7.66
CA ASN A 102 -7.49 -15.84 8.04
C ASN A 102 -9.01 -16.07 8.10
N ILE A 103 -9.60 -16.71 7.11
CA ILE A 103 -11.04 -17.03 7.10
C ILE A 103 -11.39 -17.93 8.28
N ARG A 104 -10.60 -18.98 8.56
CA ARG A 104 -10.87 -19.88 9.68
C ARG A 104 -10.81 -19.17 11.03
N TYR A 105 -9.83 -18.29 11.23
CA TYR A 105 -9.71 -17.53 12.48
C TYR A 105 -10.75 -16.41 12.59
N HIS A 106 -11.18 -15.81 11.48
CA HIS A 106 -12.32 -14.90 11.47
C HIS A 106 -13.62 -15.60 11.91
N LEU A 107 -13.90 -16.78 11.35
CA LEU A 107 -15.08 -17.57 11.74
C LEU A 107 -15.01 -18.02 13.20
N LYS A 108 -13.83 -18.47 13.66
CA LYS A 108 -13.60 -18.85 15.06
C LYS A 108 -13.77 -17.65 16.00
N MET A 109 -13.29 -16.48 15.61
CA MET A 109 -13.47 -15.25 16.37
C MET A 109 -14.95 -14.92 16.52
N LYS A 110 -15.72 -15.03 15.44
CA LYS A 110 -17.16 -14.79 15.44
C LYS A 110 -17.92 -15.75 16.37
N SER A 111 -17.48 -17.00 16.50
CA SER A 111 -18.10 -17.96 17.43
C SER A 111 -17.70 -17.75 18.89
N VAL A 112 -16.49 -17.23 19.17
CA VAL A 112 -15.99 -16.99 20.53
C VAL A 112 -16.51 -15.66 21.09
N LEU A 113 -16.82 -14.68 20.23
CA LEU A 113 -17.28 -13.35 20.64
C LEU A 113 -18.42 -13.34 21.68
N PRO A 114 -19.49 -14.16 21.56
CA PRO A 114 -20.59 -14.18 22.53
C PRO A 114 -20.20 -14.78 23.90
N MET A 115 -19.10 -15.53 23.97
CA MET A 115 -18.62 -16.19 25.18
C MET A 115 -17.68 -15.28 25.99
N LEU A 116 -17.24 -14.16 25.40
CA LEU A 116 -16.40 -13.20 26.09
C LEU A 116 -17.25 -12.39 27.08
N PRO A 117 -16.68 -12.01 28.24
CA PRO A 117 -17.38 -11.17 29.19
C PRO A 117 -17.91 -9.92 28.50
N ALA A 118 -19.11 -9.49 28.89
CA ALA A 118 -19.70 -8.27 28.40
C ALA A 118 -18.65 -7.16 28.48
N ALA A 119 -18.38 -6.53 27.35
CA ALA A 119 -17.46 -5.41 27.35
C ALA A 119 -17.97 -4.43 28.41
N PRO A 120 -17.15 -4.05 29.41
CA PRO A 120 -17.48 -2.83 30.13
C PRO A 120 -17.68 -1.78 29.05
N GLU A 121 -18.75 -0.99 29.14
CA GLU A 121 -18.93 0.23 28.35
C GLU A 121 -17.69 1.09 28.57
N SER A 122 -16.64 0.79 27.82
CA SER A 122 -15.30 1.30 28.09
C SER A 122 -15.03 2.29 26.99
N SER A 123 -14.91 3.52 27.46
CA SER A 123 -14.48 4.70 26.74
C SER A 123 -15.55 5.32 25.85
N VAL A 124 -16.46 6.03 26.51
CA VAL A 124 -16.99 7.32 26.05
C VAL A 124 -17.26 7.38 24.55
N MET A 125 -18.33 6.72 24.09
CA MET A 125 -19.03 7.27 22.93
C MET A 125 -19.58 8.62 23.40
N GLU A 126 -18.78 9.70 23.29
CA GLU A 126 -19.22 11.05 23.69
C GLU A 126 -20.53 11.32 22.94
N PRO A 127 -21.67 11.42 23.65
CA PRO A 127 -22.92 11.74 23.02
C PRO A 127 -22.80 13.18 22.50
N GLY A 128 -22.61 13.33 21.18
CA GLY A 128 -22.34 14.62 20.55
C GLY A 128 -21.22 14.61 19.51
N LEU A 129 -20.43 13.53 19.41
CA LEU A 129 -19.44 13.37 18.33
C LEU A 129 -20.14 12.99 17.01
N ARG A 130 -21.03 13.86 16.52
CA ARG A 130 -21.67 13.72 15.22
C ARG A 130 -21.27 14.92 14.35
N ASN A 131 -20.69 14.61 13.19
CA ASN A 131 -20.50 15.51 12.05
C ASN A 131 -19.52 16.67 12.22
N GLY A 132 -18.34 16.43 12.80
CA GLY A 132 -17.20 17.29 12.48
C GLY A 132 -16.71 17.00 11.06
N ASN A 133 -16.64 18.00 10.18
CA ASN A 133 -15.95 17.88 8.88
C ASN A 133 -14.50 17.42 9.14
N VAL A 134 -14.21 16.17 8.76
CA VAL A 134 -12.88 15.57 8.89
C VAL A 134 -12.07 15.98 7.67
N GLY A 135 -11.07 16.85 7.88
CA GLY A 135 -10.10 17.26 6.87
C GLY A 135 -10.52 18.46 6.01
N LEU A 136 -9.63 18.81 5.08
CA LEU A 136 -9.86 19.81 4.03
C LEU A 136 -11.07 19.42 3.16
N PRO A 137 -11.82 20.39 2.61
CA PRO A 137 -12.98 20.11 1.75
C PRO A 137 -12.59 19.39 0.46
N SER A 138 -13.46 18.52 -0.04
CA SER A 138 -13.22 17.74 -1.28
C SER A 138 -13.00 18.60 -2.54
N HIS A 139 -13.39 19.88 -2.51
CA HIS A 139 -13.16 20.84 -3.60
C HIS A 139 -11.66 21.08 -3.88
N TRP A 140 -10.76 20.75 -2.94
CA TRP A 140 -9.31 20.78 -3.20
C TRP A 140 -8.88 19.79 -4.30
N PHE A 141 -9.66 18.76 -4.61
CA PHE A 141 -9.38 17.91 -5.77
C PHE A 141 -9.59 18.65 -7.12
N LEU A 142 -10.30 19.80 -7.14
CA LEU A 142 -10.44 20.61 -8.36
C LEU A 142 -9.10 21.16 -8.84
N ILE A 143 -8.19 21.54 -7.93
CA ILE A 143 -6.86 22.02 -8.35
C ILE A 143 -6.07 20.93 -9.08
N HIS A 144 -6.30 19.66 -8.74
CA HIS A 144 -5.66 18.53 -9.39
C HIS A 144 -6.19 18.33 -10.81
N ALA A 145 -7.52 18.43 -10.96
CA ALA A 145 -8.17 18.38 -12.26
C ALA A 145 -7.66 19.51 -13.18
N VAL A 146 -7.49 20.73 -12.65
CA VAL A 146 -6.91 21.84 -13.40
C VAL A 146 -5.49 21.52 -13.88
N ILE A 147 -4.63 20.96 -13.01
CA ILE A 147 -3.27 20.59 -13.40
C ILE A 147 -3.27 19.52 -14.50
N ILE A 148 -4.15 18.51 -14.42
CA ILE A 148 -4.29 17.50 -15.47
C ILE A 148 -4.68 18.15 -16.80
N VAL A 149 -5.67 19.05 -16.80
CA VAL A 149 -6.10 19.74 -18.01
C VAL A 149 -4.93 20.55 -18.60
N VAL A 150 -4.18 21.26 -17.76
CA VAL A 150 -2.97 21.99 -18.18
C VAL A 150 -1.93 21.03 -18.78
N SER A 151 -1.69 19.88 -18.16
CA SER A 151 -0.79 18.85 -18.68
C SER A 151 -1.24 18.30 -20.04
N ILE A 152 -2.53 18.01 -20.21
CA ILE A 152 -3.11 17.57 -21.49
C ILE A 152 -2.89 18.63 -22.56
N VAL A 153 -3.26 19.89 -22.29
CA VAL A 153 -3.10 21.00 -23.24
C VAL A 153 -1.63 21.20 -23.60
N THR A 154 -0.74 21.10 -22.63
CA THR A 154 0.70 21.28 -22.85
C THR A 154 1.26 20.18 -23.74
N VAL A 155 0.86 18.92 -23.54
CA VAL A 155 1.26 17.82 -24.42
C VAL A 155 0.70 17.96 -25.80
N LEU A 156 -0.59 18.29 -25.95
CA LEU A 156 -1.20 18.47 -27.27
C LEU A 156 -0.52 19.59 -28.07
N ARG A 157 -0.17 20.71 -27.42
CA ARG A 157 0.53 21.83 -28.07
C ARG A 157 1.98 21.52 -28.45
N ASN A 158 2.63 20.64 -27.70
CA ASN A 158 4.05 20.32 -27.88
C ASN A 158 4.26 18.90 -28.39
N TYR A 159 3.23 18.26 -28.95
CA TYR A 159 3.28 16.86 -29.35
C TYR A 159 4.37 16.60 -30.40
N ASP A 160 4.59 17.57 -31.29
CA ASP A 160 5.62 17.51 -32.33
C ASP A 160 7.05 17.59 -31.77
N LEU A 161 7.24 18.17 -30.57
CA LEU A 161 8.53 18.23 -29.89
C LEU A 161 8.89 16.93 -29.16
N ILE A 162 7.93 16.02 -29.00
CA ILE A 162 8.15 14.73 -28.36
C ILE A 162 8.91 13.83 -29.33
N PRO A 163 10.05 13.24 -28.93
CA PRO A 163 10.82 12.34 -29.78
C PRO A 163 9.98 11.19 -30.32
N ASP A 164 10.27 10.77 -31.56
CA ASP A 164 9.55 9.66 -32.21
C ASP A 164 9.77 8.31 -31.52
N GLN A 165 10.82 8.20 -30.70
CA GLN A 165 11.08 7.04 -29.86
C GLN A 165 11.23 7.43 -28.40
N LEU A 166 10.50 6.73 -27.55
CA LEU A 166 10.46 6.98 -26.12
C LEU A 166 11.16 5.85 -25.35
N PRO A 167 12.05 6.17 -24.39
CA PRO A 167 12.67 5.16 -23.54
C PRO A 167 11.60 4.53 -22.61
N VAL A 168 11.54 3.19 -22.59
CA VAL A 168 10.55 2.45 -21.76
C VAL A 168 11.20 1.49 -20.77
N HIS A 169 12.51 1.27 -20.88
CA HIS A 169 13.27 0.45 -19.95
C HIS A 169 14.70 0.95 -19.84
N PHE A 170 15.22 0.87 -18.62
CA PHE A 170 16.61 1.16 -18.30
C PHE A 170 17.21 -0.11 -17.68
N ASN A 171 18.42 -0.48 -18.11
CA ASN A 171 19.13 -1.60 -17.52
C ASN A 171 19.73 -1.23 -16.15
N GLY A 172 20.38 -2.20 -15.50
CA GLY A 172 21.03 -2.00 -14.19
C GLY A 172 22.17 -0.97 -14.18
N SER A 173 22.63 -0.51 -15.34
CA SER A 173 23.62 0.56 -15.51
C SER A 173 22.97 1.92 -15.81
N TRP A 174 21.64 2.05 -15.68
CA TRP A 174 20.87 3.26 -15.99
C TRP A 174 20.98 3.72 -17.45
N THR A 175 21.32 2.83 -18.37
CA THR A 175 21.26 3.11 -19.80
C THR A 175 19.98 2.56 -20.40
N VAL A 176 19.39 3.31 -21.34
CA VAL A 176 18.18 2.88 -22.03
C VAL A 176 18.53 1.71 -22.95
N ASP A 177 17.92 0.56 -22.70
CA ASP A 177 18.08 -0.65 -23.50
C ASP A 177 16.83 -0.99 -24.34
N ARG A 178 15.71 -0.28 -24.11
CA ARG A 178 14.47 -0.45 -24.88
C ARG A 178 13.75 0.86 -25.13
N TYR A 179 13.36 1.04 -26.39
CA TYR A 179 12.56 2.15 -26.89
C TYR A 179 11.22 1.65 -27.44
N ILE A 180 10.24 2.55 -27.51
CA ILE A 180 8.95 2.32 -28.18
C ILE A 180 8.63 3.50 -29.09
N ASP A 181 7.92 3.24 -30.19
CA ASP A 181 7.50 4.29 -31.11
C ASP A 181 6.43 5.18 -30.48
N LYS A 182 6.52 6.48 -30.74
CA LYS A 182 5.59 7.50 -30.26
C LYS A 182 4.19 7.22 -30.80
N SER A 183 3.23 7.21 -29.89
CA SER A 183 1.82 7.26 -30.21
C SER A 183 1.07 8.05 -29.15
N TYR A 184 -0.11 8.55 -29.50
CA TYR A 184 -0.99 9.23 -28.54
C TYR A 184 -1.22 8.37 -27.29
N SER A 185 -1.46 7.07 -27.46
CA SER A 185 -1.68 6.14 -26.35
C SER A 185 -0.51 6.09 -25.37
N ILE A 186 0.74 6.14 -25.87
CA ILE A 186 1.95 6.06 -25.05
C ILE A 186 2.24 7.41 -24.37
N VAL A 187 2.09 8.50 -25.11
CA VAL A 187 2.35 9.87 -24.61
C VAL A 187 1.37 10.26 -23.49
N PHE A 188 0.14 9.76 -23.54
CA PHE A 188 -0.89 10.04 -22.53
C PHE A 188 -0.90 9.05 -21.35
N ILE A 189 0.00 8.06 -21.29
CA ILE A 189 0.11 7.15 -20.13
C ILE A 189 0.26 7.93 -18.81
N PRO A 190 1.14 8.93 -18.68
CA PRO A 190 1.23 9.72 -17.44
C PRO A 190 -0.08 10.39 -17.06
N THR A 191 -0.82 10.94 -18.03
CA THR A 191 -2.15 11.54 -17.79
C THR A 191 -3.17 10.50 -17.33
N ILE A 192 -3.20 9.33 -17.95
CA ILE A 192 -4.09 8.24 -17.52
C ILE A 192 -3.77 7.84 -16.07
N MET A 193 -2.48 7.73 -15.73
CA MET A 193 -2.02 7.45 -14.37
C MET A 193 -2.41 8.57 -13.39
N GLN A 194 -2.36 9.85 -13.79
CA GLN A 194 -2.84 10.97 -12.96
C GLN A 194 -4.33 10.82 -12.65
N VAL A 195 -5.16 10.55 -13.66
CA VAL A 195 -6.61 10.39 -13.49
C VAL A 195 -6.93 9.21 -12.58
N LEU A 196 -6.36 8.03 -12.87
CA LEU A 196 -6.57 6.83 -12.05
C LEU A 196 -6.07 7.03 -10.61
N GLY A 197 -4.90 7.64 -10.45
CA GLY A 197 -4.33 7.94 -9.14
C GLY A 197 -5.21 8.88 -8.32
N ILE A 198 -5.68 9.98 -8.90
CA ILE A 198 -6.62 10.89 -8.22
C ILE A 198 -7.90 10.16 -7.82
N LEU A 199 -8.47 9.34 -8.69
CA LEU A 199 -9.69 8.60 -8.36
C LEU A 199 -9.47 7.67 -7.15
N LEU A 200 -8.32 7.02 -7.06
CA LEU A 200 -7.93 6.22 -5.89
C LEU A 200 -7.78 7.08 -4.63
N PHE A 201 -7.11 8.25 -4.72
CA PHE A 201 -6.99 9.17 -3.60
C PHE A 201 -8.33 9.73 -3.13
N ILE A 202 -9.24 10.07 -4.05
CA ILE A 202 -10.61 10.50 -3.75
C ILE A 202 -11.36 9.38 -3.05
N TYR A 203 -11.25 8.14 -3.55
CA TYR A 203 -11.89 6.98 -2.95
C TYR A 203 -11.42 6.76 -1.50
N GLU A 204 -10.11 6.74 -1.25
CA GLU A 204 -9.56 6.57 0.10
C GLU A 204 -9.92 7.75 1.01
N TYR A 205 -9.83 8.99 0.52
CA TYR A 205 -10.27 10.19 1.23
C TYR A 205 -11.74 10.06 1.67
N TRP A 206 -12.62 9.61 0.77
CA TRP A 206 -14.05 9.47 1.04
C TRP A 206 -14.36 8.33 2.02
N ARG A 207 -13.64 7.21 1.90
CA ARG A 207 -13.72 6.09 2.83
C ARG A 207 -13.33 6.52 4.24
N MET A 208 -12.26 7.29 4.38
CA MET A 208 -11.76 7.76 5.67
C MET A 208 -12.72 8.74 6.35
N ARG A 209 -13.39 9.59 5.57
CA ARG A 209 -14.38 10.56 6.05
C ARG A 209 -15.69 9.93 6.51
N ARG A 210 -16.08 8.76 5.97
CA ARG A 210 -17.37 8.09 6.28
C ARG A 210 -17.30 6.97 7.30
N GLY A 211 -16.11 6.57 7.77
CA GLY A 211 -16.01 5.55 8.82
C GLY A 211 -16.70 6.00 10.12
N LYS A 212 -17.34 5.07 10.84
CA LYS A 212 -18.00 5.35 12.13
C LYS A 212 -17.02 5.99 13.12
N GLN A 213 -17.45 7.04 13.81
CA GLN A 213 -16.66 7.78 14.81
C GLN A 213 -16.83 7.09 16.16
N GLN A 214 -15.74 6.64 16.77
CA GLN A 214 -15.79 5.94 18.07
C GLN A 214 -15.03 6.69 19.17
N VAL A 215 -13.93 7.39 18.85
CA VAL A 215 -13.06 8.06 19.85
C VAL A 215 -12.52 9.39 19.31
N ARG A 216 -12.25 10.38 20.17
CA ARG A 216 -11.70 11.70 19.78
C ARG A 216 -10.32 11.64 19.13
N GLU A 217 -9.50 10.65 19.49
CA GLU A 217 -8.19 10.41 18.89
C GLU A 217 -8.29 9.96 17.42
N ASP A 218 -9.32 9.16 17.11
CA ASP A 218 -9.64 8.72 15.74
C ASP A 218 -9.97 9.93 14.84
N LEU A 219 -10.57 11.00 15.38
CA LEU A 219 -10.82 12.22 14.61
C LEU A 219 -9.54 12.96 14.22
N THR A 220 -8.57 13.07 15.13
CA THR A 220 -7.32 13.77 14.84
C THR A 220 -6.49 12.99 13.84
N TYR A 221 -6.42 11.67 14.03
CA TYR A 221 -5.76 10.75 13.10
C TYR A 221 -6.37 10.85 11.71
N ARG A 222 -7.69 10.73 11.58
CA ARG A 222 -8.38 10.81 10.28
C ARG A 222 -8.27 12.18 9.63
N ARG A 223 -8.29 13.28 10.40
CA ARG A 223 -8.07 14.62 9.86
C ARG A 223 -6.66 14.75 9.28
N ALA A 224 -5.65 14.25 9.98
CA ALA A 224 -4.26 14.28 9.52
C ALA A 224 -4.07 13.43 8.26
N TRP A 225 -4.61 12.21 8.24
CA TRP A 225 -4.57 11.32 7.07
C TRP A 225 -5.39 11.84 5.89
N SER A 226 -6.54 12.47 6.13
CA SER A 226 -7.36 13.10 5.09
C SER A 226 -6.62 14.26 4.43
N ASN A 227 -5.92 15.09 5.21
CA ASN A 227 -5.06 16.15 4.68
C ASN A 227 -3.87 15.57 3.90
N TYR A 228 -3.25 14.51 4.42
CA TYR A 228 -2.21 13.78 3.70
C TYR A 228 -2.68 13.27 2.34
N MET A 229 -3.88 12.68 2.26
CA MET A 229 -4.40 12.17 0.98
C MET A 229 -4.51 13.27 -0.08
N ILE A 230 -4.97 14.47 0.29
CA ILE A 230 -5.06 15.63 -0.62
C ILE A 230 -3.66 16.14 -0.99
N THR A 231 -2.75 16.26 -0.04
CA THR A 231 -1.39 16.75 -0.32
C THR A 231 -0.59 15.75 -1.16
N ALA A 232 -0.67 14.46 -0.84
CA ALA A 232 -0.01 13.39 -1.56
C ALA A 232 -0.57 13.25 -2.98
N SER A 233 -1.89 13.36 -3.18
CA SER A 233 -2.47 13.38 -4.52
C SER A 233 -1.98 14.57 -5.34
N PHE A 234 -1.81 15.73 -4.71
CA PHE A 234 -1.37 16.95 -5.39
C PHE A 234 0.05 16.80 -5.89
N LEU A 235 0.93 16.32 -5.00
CA LEU A 235 2.31 16.01 -5.32
C LEU A 235 2.46 14.89 -6.35
N PHE A 236 1.62 13.86 -6.29
CA PHE A 236 1.58 12.79 -7.29
C PHE A 236 1.22 13.32 -8.68
N VAL A 237 0.23 14.21 -8.79
CA VAL A 237 -0.15 14.82 -10.06
C VAL A 237 0.99 15.68 -10.60
N ILE A 238 1.61 16.52 -9.76
CA ILE A 238 2.79 17.32 -10.16
C ILE A 238 3.93 16.42 -10.63
N LEU A 239 4.23 15.34 -9.91
CA LEU A 239 5.27 14.39 -10.26
C LEU A 239 5.06 13.85 -11.67
N LEU A 240 3.84 13.38 -11.98
CA LEU A 240 3.51 12.87 -13.31
C LEU A 240 3.49 13.98 -14.37
N SER A 241 3.10 15.21 -14.02
CA SER A 241 3.17 16.36 -14.92
C SER A 241 4.62 16.70 -15.28
N VAL A 242 5.56 16.63 -14.32
CA VAL A 242 6.99 16.85 -14.56
C VAL A 242 7.57 15.76 -15.47
N VAL A 243 7.20 14.50 -15.24
CA VAL A 243 7.59 13.38 -16.12
C VAL A 243 7.06 13.61 -17.54
N GLN A 244 5.80 14.02 -17.68
CA GLN A 244 5.18 14.28 -18.97
C GLN A 244 5.80 15.49 -19.69
N LEU A 245 6.17 16.55 -18.97
CA LEU A 245 6.92 17.68 -19.52
C LEU A 245 8.32 17.28 -19.97
N ASN A 246 9.00 16.37 -19.26
CA ASN A 246 10.30 15.89 -19.67
C ASN A 246 10.26 15.19 -21.04
N MET A 247 9.14 14.57 -21.41
CA MET A 247 8.96 13.96 -22.75
C MET A 247 9.06 14.96 -23.89
N THR A 248 8.70 16.22 -23.66
CA THR A 248 8.78 17.30 -24.67
C THR A 248 10.18 17.90 -24.80
N SER A 249 11.17 17.36 -24.08
CA SER A 249 12.55 17.87 -23.98
C SER A 249 12.67 19.31 -23.48
N LEU A 250 11.59 19.91 -22.96
CA LEU A 250 11.56 21.27 -22.40
C LEU A 250 12.30 21.38 -21.06
N LEU A 251 12.56 20.25 -20.38
CA LEU A 251 13.18 20.21 -19.05
C LEU A 251 14.49 19.43 -19.06
N ASN A 252 15.53 20.02 -18.47
CA ASN A 252 16.83 19.39 -18.30
C ASN A 252 16.74 18.21 -17.30
N MET A 253 17.29 17.04 -17.65
CA MET A 253 17.31 15.85 -16.79
C MET A 253 17.97 16.08 -15.43
N ASN A 254 19.00 16.92 -15.36
CA ASN A 254 19.68 17.28 -14.11
C ASN A 254 18.76 18.05 -13.14
N PHE A 255 17.68 18.65 -13.65
CA PHE A 255 16.65 19.29 -12.84
C PHE A 255 15.49 18.35 -12.53
N VAL A 256 15.04 17.57 -13.52
CA VAL A 256 13.89 16.66 -13.38
C VAL A 256 14.13 15.58 -12.32
N ILE A 257 15.31 14.93 -12.34
CA ILE A 257 15.60 13.81 -11.45
C ILE A 257 15.56 14.25 -9.96
N PRO A 258 16.28 15.31 -9.53
CA PRO A 258 16.19 15.77 -8.15
C PRO A 258 14.79 16.18 -7.72
N VAL A 259 14.01 16.83 -8.59
CA VAL A 259 12.63 17.24 -8.29
C VAL A 259 11.74 16.03 -8.05
N VAL A 260 11.78 15.04 -8.95
CA VAL A 260 10.99 13.80 -8.82
C VAL A 260 11.38 13.05 -7.54
N LEU A 261 12.67 12.89 -7.26
CA LEU A 261 13.15 12.21 -6.05
C LEU A 261 12.74 12.96 -4.78
N SER A 262 12.79 14.30 -4.79
CA SER A 262 12.40 15.13 -3.65
C SER A 262 10.91 14.99 -3.35
N ILE A 263 10.06 14.97 -4.39
CA ILE A 263 8.62 14.76 -4.24
C ILE A 263 8.34 13.37 -3.63
N ILE A 264 8.97 12.31 -4.16
CA ILE A 264 8.81 10.94 -3.64
C ILE A 264 9.25 10.88 -2.17
N ALA A 265 10.44 11.40 -1.86
CA ALA A 265 10.96 11.44 -0.50
C ALA A 265 10.02 12.18 0.45
N PHE A 266 9.48 13.33 0.02
CA PHE A 266 8.53 14.10 0.83
C PHE A 266 7.24 13.33 1.12
N ILE A 267 6.64 12.66 0.11
CA ILE A 267 5.44 11.85 0.31
C ILE A 267 5.71 10.74 1.34
N ILE A 268 6.83 10.03 1.20
CA ILE A 268 7.20 8.93 2.11
C ILE A 268 7.45 9.45 3.53
N LEU A 269 8.24 10.51 3.69
CA LEU A 269 8.55 11.11 4.99
C LEU A 269 7.28 11.65 5.67
N TYR A 270 6.36 12.24 4.91
CA TYR A 270 5.09 12.71 5.45
C TYR A 270 4.22 11.54 5.93
N ALA A 271 4.13 10.45 5.18
CA ALA A 271 3.42 9.25 5.61
C ALA A 271 4.05 8.62 6.87
N TYR A 272 5.38 8.56 6.92
CA TYR A 272 6.12 8.01 8.05
C TYR A 272 5.90 8.82 9.32
N THR A 273 6.04 10.15 9.25
CA THR A 273 5.84 11.05 10.40
C THR A 273 4.42 10.97 10.94
N LEU A 274 3.40 10.87 10.07
CA LEU A 274 2.02 10.66 10.50
C LEU A 274 1.80 9.33 11.20
N THR A 275 2.42 8.26 10.71
CA THR A 275 2.32 6.91 11.31
C THR A 275 3.02 6.86 12.66
N TYR A 276 4.21 7.43 12.77
CA TYR A 276 4.96 7.50 14.02
C TYR A 276 4.24 8.34 15.08
N TRP A 277 3.70 9.50 14.70
CA TRP A 277 2.95 10.36 15.60
C TRP A 277 1.64 9.72 16.07
N ALA A 278 0.99 8.94 15.21
CA ALA A 278 -0.18 8.15 15.59
C ALA A 278 0.17 7.03 16.60
N GLY A 279 1.26 6.31 16.37
CA GLY A 279 1.70 5.22 17.26
C GLY A 279 2.09 5.70 18.67
N LEU A 280 2.71 6.88 18.79
CA LEU A 280 3.03 7.50 20.09
C LEU A 280 1.80 7.92 20.91
N ARG A 281 0.64 8.08 20.25
CA ARG A 281 -0.58 8.54 20.89
C ARG A 281 -1.41 7.39 21.44
N GLU A 282 -1.41 6.24 20.77
CA GLU A 282 -2.00 4.98 21.28
C GLU A 282 -1.25 4.43 22.51
N SER A 283 0.00 4.85 22.76
CA SER A 283 0.80 4.39 23.93
C SER A 283 0.68 5.27 25.19
N ARG A 284 -0.19 6.27 25.20
CA ARG A 284 -0.44 7.16 26.36
C ARG A 284 -1.85 6.96 26.89
#